data_AF-A0A6V6ZHH5-F1
#
_entry.id   AF-A0A6V6ZHH5-F1
#
_cell.length_a   1.000
_cell.length_b   1.000
_cell.length_c   1.000
_cell.angle_alpha   90.00
_cell.angle_beta   90.00
_cell.angle_gamma   90.00
#
_symmetry.space_group_name_H-M   'P 1'
#
loop_
_entity.id
_entity.type
_entity.pdbx_description
1 polymer ?
#
loop_
_entity_poly.entity_id
_entity_poly.type
_entity_poly.pdbx_seq_one_letter_code
_entity_poly.pdbx_strand_id
1 'polypeptide(L)'
;MIKTSPELLAVTERWFDAIRYRRTHVLKDYLSDSAELRFIGTGEDEFWRGQVVRDGVGDFIGEMPEPDVWEVLEAEAFENGETGWSAFLHKVGFPGLGDSFIVRTVLVFVLEGASWKIINRHASLPFPNVEFVGSEQLAIQSLVNAALNDGPELLQTEGLASVLFTDVEGSTTLAEAMGNQSWSALIDQHFQTVEGIVAAHRGQFVKSLGDGTLSSFQSANEALLAAIDMQEAVNLTDMEPRLGLRVGIHTGEVVLARGDFFGTVVNKAARITSSANAGEILVSDETRAMVSGHHEFKFVDAKSVTLKGLPKDHTVYRLQWAR
;
A
#
# COMPACT_ATOMS: atom_id res chain seq x y z
N MET A 1 -10.68 23.26 -16.32
CA MET A 1 -9.58 22.27 -16.47
C MET A 1 -8.85 22.27 -15.14
N ILE A 2 -8.61 21.09 -14.56
CA ILE A 2 -7.92 20.96 -13.29
C ILE A 2 -6.44 21.29 -13.50
N LYS A 3 -5.84 22.06 -12.59
CA LYS A 3 -4.41 22.37 -12.60
C LYS A 3 -3.87 22.46 -11.17
N THR A 4 -2.58 22.24 -10.99
CA THR A 4 -1.88 22.50 -9.72
C THR A 4 -2.03 23.97 -9.33
N SER A 5 -2.26 24.24 -8.04
CA SER A 5 -2.48 25.59 -7.50
C SER A 5 -1.47 25.91 -6.40
N PRO A 6 -0.39 26.63 -6.71
CA PRO A 6 0.53 27.16 -5.69
C PRO A 6 -0.14 28.13 -4.72
N GLU A 7 -1.20 28.83 -5.17
CA GLU A 7 -1.95 29.75 -4.33
C GLU A 7 -2.71 28.99 -3.23
N LEU A 8 -3.47 27.96 -3.59
CA LEU A 8 -4.19 27.14 -2.61
C LEU A 8 -3.25 26.39 -1.67
N LEU A 9 -2.09 25.94 -2.18
CA LEU A 9 -1.04 25.36 -1.35
C LEU A 9 -0.60 26.35 -0.27
N ALA A 10 -0.27 27.59 -0.66
CA ALA A 10 0.14 28.63 0.26
C ALA A 10 -0.97 29.07 1.24
N VAL A 11 -2.24 29.10 0.81
CA VAL A 11 -3.39 29.35 1.70
C VAL A 11 -3.48 28.25 2.76
N THR A 12 -3.29 27.00 2.35
CA THR A 12 -3.35 25.83 3.23
C THR A 12 -2.20 25.81 4.24
N GLU A 13 -0.98 26.11 3.80
CA GLU A 13 0.18 26.24 4.69
C GLU A 13 -0.06 27.31 5.75
N ARG A 14 -0.60 28.49 5.37
CA ARG A 14 -0.93 29.55 6.34
C ARG A 14 -2.02 29.14 7.32
N TRP A 15 -2.99 28.35 6.87
CA TRP A 15 -4.01 27.75 7.75
C TRP A 15 -3.36 26.83 8.79
N PHE A 16 -2.47 25.93 8.37
CA PHE A 16 -1.76 25.03 9.28
C PHE A 16 -0.78 25.77 10.20
N ASP A 17 -0.10 26.81 9.72
CA ASP A 17 0.71 27.70 10.56
C ASP A 17 -0.14 28.40 11.61
N ALA A 18 -1.35 28.86 11.26
CA ALA A 18 -2.25 29.46 12.23
C ALA A 18 -2.66 28.46 13.33
N ILE A 19 -2.85 27.19 12.99
CA ILE A 19 -3.10 26.11 13.96
C ILE A 19 -1.85 25.89 14.83
N ARG A 20 -0.71 25.61 14.19
CA ARG A 20 0.57 25.30 14.85
C ARG A 20 1.00 26.41 15.82
N TYR A 21 0.89 27.66 15.40
CA TYR A 21 1.28 28.82 16.18
C TYR A 21 0.12 29.49 16.93
N ARG A 22 -1.00 28.78 17.13
CA ARG A 22 -2.12 29.21 17.99
C ARG A 22 -2.72 30.56 17.64
N ARG A 23 -2.73 30.91 16.36
CA ARG A 23 -3.40 32.12 15.85
C ARG A 23 -4.89 31.82 15.65
N THR A 24 -5.55 31.34 16.70
CA THR A 24 -6.93 30.81 16.63
C THR A 24 -7.94 31.86 16.16
N HIS A 25 -7.73 33.12 16.52
CA HIS A 25 -8.59 34.24 16.14
C HIS A 25 -8.68 34.49 14.61
N VAL A 26 -7.67 34.09 13.83
CA VAL A 26 -7.68 34.26 12.36
C VAL A 26 -8.26 33.06 11.63
N LEU A 27 -8.50 31.92 12.29
CA LEU A 27 -8.93 30.70 11.62
C LEU A 27 -10.27 30.88 10.89
N LYS A 28 -11.23 31.57 11.50
CA LYS A 28 -12.51 31.88 10.87
C LYS A 28 -12.37 32.62 9.54
N ASP A 29 -11.29 33.38 9.35
CA ASP A 29 -11.05 34.17 8.14
C ASP A 29 -10.66 33.28 6.94
N TYR A 30 -10.24 32.05 7.18
CA TYR A 30 -9.98 31.06 6.13
C TYR A 30 -11.22 30.27 5.73
N LEU A 31 -12.25 30.23 6.58
CA LEU A 31 -13.46 29.46 6.33
C LEU A 31 -14.43 30.23 5.43
N SER A 32 -15.29 29.53 4.70
CA SER A 32 -16.39 30.09 3.92
C SER A 32 -17.53 30.57 4.83
N ASP A 33 -18.25 31.62 4.42
CA ASP A 33 -19.49 32.09 5.09
C ASP A 33 -20.74 31.27 4.70
N SER A 34 -20.59 30.29 3.81
CA SER A 34 -21.69 29.45 3.33
C SER A 34 -22.24 28.52 4.42
N ALA A 35 -23.57 28.32 4.41
CA ALA A 35 -24.24 27.30 5.20
C ALA A 35 -23.77 25.87 4.87
N GLU A 36 -23.17 25.68 3.69
CA GLU A 36 -22.62 24.40 3.26
C GLU A 36 -21.21 24.11 3.79
N LEU A 37 -20.64 25.00 4.61
CA LEU A 37 -19.40 24.73 5.32
C LEU A 37 -19.49 23.39 6.09
N ARG A 38 -18.47 22.55 5.96
CA ARG A 38 -18.32 21.29 6.69
C ARG A 38 -16.99 21.23 7.41
N PHE A 39 -17.02 20.77 8.64
CA PHE A 39 -15.84 20.43 9.42
C PHE A 39 -15.99 19.02 9.94
N ILE A 40 -15.12 18.14 9.46
CA ILE A 40 -15.07 16.72 9.79
C ILE A 40 -13.75 16.48 10.50
N GLY A 41 -13.84 16.08 11.75
CA GLY A 41 -12.71 15.78 12.61
C GLY A 41 -12.42 14.28 12.72
N THR A 42 -11.60 13.93 13.70
CA THR A 42 -11.12 12.58 13.95
C THR A 42 -11.94 11.85 15.02
N GLY A 43 -12.68 12.58 15.86
CA GLY A 43 -13.56 12.01 16.89
C GLY A 43 -14.93 11.59 16.35
N GLU A 44 -15.62 10.70 17.07
CA GLU A 44 -16.89 10.08 16.65
C GLU A 44 -18.00 11.10 16.33
N ASP A 45 -18.08 12.19 17.11
CA ASP A 45 -19.12 13.22 16.97
C ASP A 45 -18.63 14.48 16.21
N GLU A 46 -17.43 14.45 15.65
CA GLU A 46 -16.81 15.60 14.99
C GLU A 46 -17.30 15.75 13.53
N PHE A 47 -18.61 15.93 13.35
CA PHE A 47 -19.24 16.21 12.05
C PHE A 47 -20.11 17.48 12.15
N TRP A 48 -19.51 18.64 11.89
CA TRP A 48 -20.13 19.95 12.09
C TRP A 48 -20.36 20.72 10.79
N ARG A 49 -21.31 21.68 10.83
CA ARG A 49 -21.81 22.34 9.63
C ARG A 49 -22.13 23.83 9.84
N GLY A 50 -21.90 24.64 8.81
CA GLY A 50 -22.37 26.02 8.74
C GLY A 50 -21.73 26.96 9.78
N GLN A 51 -22.45 28.00 10.15
CA GLN A 51 -21.92 29.13 10.94
C GLN A 51 -21.31 28.71 12.29
N VAL A 52 -21.87 27.72 12.98
CA VAL A 52 -21.34 27.26 14.28
C VAL A 52 -19.90 26.76 14.18
N VAL A 53 -19.49 26.23 13.01
CA VAL A 53 -18.10 25.86 12.75
C VAL A 53 -17.21 27.10 12.75
N ARG A 54 -17.61 28.17 12.05
CA ARG A 54 -16.84 29.41 11.97
C ARG A 54 -16.65 30.04 13.34
N ASP A 55 -17.70 30.00 14.14
CA ASP A 55 -17.73 30.61 15.46
C ASP A 55 -16.90 29.79 16.46
N GLY A 56 -16.92 28.45 16.37
CA GLY A 56 -16.27 27.55 17.33
C GLY A 56 -14.88 27.04 16.94
N VAL A 57 -14.43 27.17 15.69
CA VAL A 57 -13.16 26.55 15.23
C VAL A 57 -11.94 27.07 15.99
N GLY A 58 -11.95 28.35 16.38
CA GLY A 58 -10.87 28.96 17.13
C GLY A 58 -10.71 28.33 18.52
N ASP A 59 -11.83 28.13 19.20
CA ASP A 59 -11.88 27.54 20.54
C ASP A 59 -11.50 26.05 20.47
N PHE A 60 -12.09 25.30 19.53
CA PHE A 60 -11.77 23.89 19.31
C PHE A 60 -10.27 23.65 19.10
N ILE A 61 -9.64 24.42 18.20
CA ILE A 61 -8.19 24.31 17.97
C ILE A 61 -7.39 24.82 19.18
N GLY A 62 -7.91 25.80 19.92
CA GLY A 62 -7.29 26.32 21.14
C GLY A 62 -7.22 25.30 22.29
N GLU A 63 -8.18 24.38 22.37
CA GLU A 63 -8.25 23.34 23.41
C GLU A 63 -7.22 22.22 23.22
N MET A 64 -6.79 21.94 21.98
CA MET A 64 -5.75 20.94 21.70
C MET A 64 -4.44 21.32 22.40
N PRO A 65 -3.50 20.41 22.73
CA PRO A 65 -2.16 20.78 23.19
C PRO A 65 -1.30 21.43 22.08
N GLU A 66 -0.21 22.13 22.44
CA GLU A 66 0.77 22.56 21.43
C GLU A 66 1.58 21.36 20.94
N PRO A 67 1.70 21.15 19.63
CA PRO A 67 2.46 20.04 19.09
C PRO A 67 3.97 20.29 19.22
N ASP A 68 4.72 19.29 19.70
CA ASP A 68 6.19 19.30 19.73
C ASP A 68 6.81 18.72 18.45
N VAL A 69 6.05 17.88 17.73
CA VAL A 69 6.38 17.40 16.39
C VAL A 69 5.33 17.93 15.41
N TRP A 70 5.80 18.61 14.36
CA TRP A 70 4.98 19.03 13.22
C TRP A 70 5.80 18.99 11.95
N GLU A 71 5.65 17.91 11.19
CA GLU A 71 6.36 17.67 9.94
C GLU A 71 5.35 17.47 8.82
N VAL A 72 5.53 18.17 7.70
CA VAL A 72 4.75 17.98 6.48
C VAL A 72 5.45 16.90 5.67
N LEU A 73 4.80 15.76 5.48
CA LEU A 73 5.33 14.64 4.71
C LEU A 73 4.97 14.77 3.22
N GLU A 74 3.72 15.14 2.95
CA GLU A 74 3.21 15.36 1.60
C GLU A 74 2.24 16.53 1.58
N ALA A 75 2.26 17.30 0.50
CA ALA A 75 1.37 18.43 0.30
C ALA A 75 1.15 18.68 -1.19
N GLU A 76 -0.12 18.77 -1.59
CA GLU A 76 -0.52 19.11 -2.94
C GLU A 76 -1.80 19.94 -2.93
N ALA A 77 -1.98 20.77 -3.95
CA ALA A 77 -3.19 21.55 -4.13
C ALA A 77 -3.51 21.75 -5.60
N PHE A 78 -4.80 21.77 -5.91
CA PHE A 78 -5.32 21.87 -7.27
C PHE A 78 -6.54 22.80 -7.29
N GLU A 79 -6.75 23.44 -8.43
CA GLU A 79 -7.91 24.29 -8.68
C GLU A 79 -8.57 23.97 -10.01
N ASN A 80 -9.88 24.25 -10.09
CA ASN A 80 -10.69 24.17 -11.29
C ASN A 80 -11.74 25.29 -11.26
N GLY A 81 -11.41 26.43 -11.89
CA GLY A 81 -12.25 27.62 -11.87
C GLY A 81 -12.31 28.22 -10.47
N GLU A 82 -13.51 28.38 -9.93
CA GLU A 82 -13.78 28.96 -8.60
C GLU A 82 -13.81 27.92 -7.47
N THR A 83 -13.32 26.70 -7.74
CA THR A 83 -13.24 25.61 -6.76
C THR A 83 -11.83 25.04 -6.73
N GLY A 84 -11.44 24.46 -5.60
CA GLY A 84 -10.16 23.77 -5.48
C GLY A 84 -10.09 22.89 -4.26
N TRP A 85 -8.98 22.16 -4.12
CA TRP A 85 -8.74 21.32 -2.96
C TRP A 85 -7.24 21.19 -2.70
N SER A 86 -6.91 20.83 -1.47
CA SER A 86 -5.56 20.45 -1.07
C SER A 86 -5.58 19.17 -0.26
N ALA A 87 -4.54 18.36 -0.43
CA ALA A 87 -4.32 17.15 0.36
C ALA A 87 -2.98 17.28 1.09
N PHE A 88 -2.98 16.98 2.39
CA PHE A 88 -1.81 17.07 3.23
C PHE A 88 -1.67 15.83 4.10
N LEU A 89 -0.43 15.37 4.23
CA LEU A 89 -0.01 14.33 5.16
C LEU A 89 0.95 14.96 6.17
N HIS A 90 0.57 14.97 7.44
CA HIS A 90 1.41 15.48 8.53
C HIS A 90 1.81 14.36 9.47
N LYS A 91 3.01 14.46 10.04
CA LYS A 91 3.39 13.77 11.27
C LYS A 91 3.27 14.76 12.42
N VAL A 92 2.39 14.46 13.37
CA VAL A 92 2.07 15.33 14.51
C VAL A 92 2.33 14.57 15.81
N GLY A 93 3.00 15.23 16.75
CA GLY A 93 3.23 14.72 18.10
C GLY A 93 2.81 15.76 19.12
N PHE A 94 2.41 15.30 20.30
CA PHE A 94 2.07 16.16 21.42
C PHE A 94 2.89 15.77 22.66
N PRO A 95 3.33 16.75 23.47
CA PRO A 95 4.04 16.48 24.71
C PRO A 95 3.25 15.51 25.62
N GLY A 96 3.90 14.42 26.02
CA GLY A 96 3.34 13.45 26.98
C GLY A 96 2.34 12.45 26.42
N LEU A 97 2.04 12.48 25.11
CA LEU A 97 1.11 11.56 24.44
C LEU A 97 1.79 10.36 23.75
N GLY A 98 3.11 10.21 23.89
CA GLY A 98 3.87 9.09 23.32
C GLY A 98 4.42 9.39 21.93
N ASP A 99 4.37 8.41 21.03
CA ASP A 99 4.86 8.54 19.65
C ASP A 99 3.98 9.50 18.83
N SER A 100 4.62 10.19 17.87
CA SER A 100 3.92 10.99 16.88
C SER A 100 3.06 10.11 15.96
N PHE A 101 1.94 10.64 15.49
CA PHE A 101 1.03 9.96 14.59
C PHE A 101 0.84 10.72 13.27
N ILE A 102 0.31 10.01 12.28
CA ILE A 102 0.02 10.57 10.97
C ILE A 102 -1.38 11.18 10.96
N VAL A 103 -1.50 12.38 10.39
CA VAL A 103 -2.79 13.05 10.15
C VAL A 103 -2.94 13.30 8.67
N ARG A 104 -4.03 12.78 8.08
CA ARG A 104 -4.41 13.05 6.69
C ARG A 104 -5.45 14.15 6.68
N THR A 105 -5.21 15.24 5.96
CA THR A 105 -6.15 16.36 5.86
C THR A 105 -6.48 16.67 4.41
N VAL A 106 -7.76 16.84 4.10
CA VAL A 106 -8.24 17.37 2.84
C VAL A 106 -9.00 18.66 3.12
N LEU A 107 -8.62 19.73 2.43
CA LEU A 107 -9.37 20.98 2.42
C LEU A 107 -9.99 21.15 1.03
N VAL A 108 -11.26 21.51 0.97
CA VAL A 108 -11.94 21.93 -0.26
C VAL A 108 -12.21 23.41 -0.15
N PHE A 109 -11.96 24.13 -1.24
CA PHE A 109 -12.06 25.56 -1.33
C PHE A 109 -13.09 26.00 -2.36
N VAL A 110 -13.69 27.15 -2.08
CA VAL A 110 -14.47 27.97 -3.01
C VAL A 110 -13.87 29.37 -3.06
N LEU A 111 -13.91 30.00 -4.22
CA LEU A 111 -13.49 31.39 -4.37
C LEU A 111 -14.66 32.30 -3.98
N GLU A 112 -14.56 33.01 -2.85
CA GLU A 112 -15.55 33.98 -2.41
C GLU A 112 -15.02 35.39 -2.63
N GLY A 113 -15.55 36.05 -3.66
CA GLY A 113 -15.00 37.32 -4.14
C GLY A 113 -13.59 37.13 -4.70
N ALA A 114 -12.58 37.62 -4.00
CA ALA A 114 -11.17 37.52 -4.39
C ALA A 114 -10.34 36.71 -3.38
N SER A 115 -10.97 35.84 -2.60
CA SER A 115 -10.29 35.06 -1.56
C SER A 115 -10.77 33.62 -1.56
N TRP A 116 -9.81 32.70 -1.55
CA TRP A 116 -10.08 31.28 -1.36
C TRP A 116 -10.53 31.01 0.07
N LYS A 117 -11.67 30.33 0.20
CA LYS A 117 -12.28 29.98 1.48
C LYS A 117 -12.51 28.49 1.58
N ILE A 118 -12.12 27.90 2.71
CA ILE A 118 -12.36 26.49 3.01
C ILE A 118 -13.86 26.30 3.19
N ILE A 119 -14.47 25.50 2.31
CA ILE A 119 -15.88 25.07 2.40
C ILE A 119 -16.01 23.67 3.01
N ASN A 120 -14.95 22.86 2.95
CA ASN A 120 -14.91 21.57 3.60
C ASN A 120 -13.53 21.33 4.17
N ARG A 121 -13.46 20.97 5.45
CA ARG A 121 -12.26 20.47 6.09
C ARG A 121 -12.54 19.06 6.57
N HIS A 122 -11.74 18.11 6.14
CA HIS A 122 -11.73 16.74 6.67
C HIS A 122 -10.33 16.43 7.19
N ALA A 123 -10.21 15.91 8.41
CA ALA A 123 -9.00 15.18 8.78
C ALA A 123 -9.31 13.83 9.42
N SER A 124 -8.41 12.89 9.20
CA SER A 124 -8.50 11.54 9.75
C SER A 124 -7.15 11.09 10.31
N LEU A 125 -7.21 10.21 11.30
CA LEU A 125 -6.09 9.38 11.69
C LEU A 125 -6.16 8.08 10.87
N PRO A 126 -5.03 7.56 10.39
CA PRO A 126 -5.01 6.24 9.78
C PRO A 126 -5.28 5.19 10.85
N PHE A 127 -6.22 4.31 10.56
CA PHE A 127 -6.47 3.10 11.33
C PHE A 127 -6.25 1.92 10.37
N PRO A 128 -5.51 0.88 10.77
CA PRO A 128 -5.26 -0.27 9.90
C PRO A 128 -6.57 -0.89 9.42
N ASN A 129 -6.70 -1.12 8.11
CA ASN A 129 -7.93 -1.68 7.53
C ASN A 129 -8.27 -3.07 8.11
N VAL A 130 -7.23 -3.84 8.46
CA VAL A 130 -7.37 -5.15 9.10
C VAL A 130 -8.07 -5.06 10.44
N GLU A 131 -7.78 -4.00 11.20
CA GLU A 131 -8.43 -3.73 12.49
C GLU A 131 -9.85 -3.17 12.29
N PHE A 132 -10.09 -2.38 11.24
CA PHE A 132 -11.40 -1.77 11.00
C PHE A 132 -12.45 -2.76 10.48
N VAL A 133 -12.08 -3.60 9.52
CA VAL A 133 -13.02 -4.48 8.79
C VAL A 133 -12.59 -5.95 8.78
N GLY A 134 -11.60 -6.33 9.60
CA GLY A 134 -11.12 -7.71 9.71
C GLY A 134 -10.35 -8.21 8.48
N SER A 135 -10.06 -7.34 7.52
CA SER A 135 -9.35 -7.70 6.29
C SER A 135 -8.63 -6.50 5.68
N GLU A 136 -7.51 -6.76 5.03
CA GLU A 136 -6.77 -5.73 4.33
C GLU A 136 -7.49 -5.33 3.03
N GLN A 137 -7.78 -4.04 2.88
CA GLN A 137 -8.46 -3.51 1.70
C GLN A 137 -7.45 -3.10 0.62
N LEU A 138 -6.81 -4.09 0.01
CA LEU A 138 -5.78 -3.87 -1.00
C LEU A 138 -6.33 -3.45 -2.38
N ALA A 139 -7.64 -3.36 -2.60
CA ALA A 139 -8.19 -3.16 -3.96
C ALA A 139 -7.79 -1.82 -4.58
N ILE A 140 -7.93 -0.72 -3.83
CA ILE A 140 -7.49 0.61 -4.29
C ILE A 140 -5.97 0.69 -4.29
N GLN A 141 -5.28 0.12 -3.28
CA GLN A 141 -3.82 0.05 -3.30
C GLN A 141 -3.30 -0.71 -4.52
N SER A 142 -3.96 -1.80 -4.92
CA SER A 142 -3.64 -2.60 -6.11
C SER A 142 -3.91 -1.80 -7.38
N LEU A 143 -4.99 -1.01 -7.44
CA LEU A 143 -5.29 -0.12 -8.56
C LEU A 143 -4.34 1.08 -8.65
N VAL A 144 -3.99 1.70 -7.52
CA VAL A 144 -3.00 2.78 -7.43
C VAL A 144 -1.62 2.24 -7.79
N ASN A 145 -1.25 1.05 -7.30
CA ASN A 145 -0.05 0.34 -7.72
C ASN A 145 -0.13 -0.11 -9.20
N ALA A 146 -1.31 -0.23 -9.80
CA ALA A 146 -1.47 -0.52 -11.23
C ALA A 146 -1.60 0.75 -12.10
N ALA A 147 -1.80 1.93 -11.51
CA ALA A 147 -1.95 3.20 -12.19
C ALA A 147 -0.70 4.09 -12.07
N LEU A 148 0.02 4.01 -10.95
CA LEU A 148 1.37 4.57 -10.77
C LEU A 148 2.45 3.74 -11.49
N ASN A 149 2.11 2.52 -11.88
CA ASN A 149 2.94 1.68 -12.72
C ASN A 149 2.20 1.47 -14.04
N ASP A 150 2.72 1.96 -15.17
CA ASP A 150 2.68 1.13 -16.37
C ASP A 150 3.05 -0.29 -15.89
N GLY A 151 2.19 -1.29 -16.12
CA GLY A 151 2.33 -2.64 -15.54
C GLY A 151 3.78 -3.12 -15.64
N PRO A 152 4.30 -3.91 -14.68
CA PRO A 152 5.73 -4.13 -14.54
C PRO A 152 6.37 -4.46 -15.89
N GLU A 153 7.44 -3.75 -16.27
CA GLU A 153 8.24 -4.07 -17.46
C GLU A 153 8.90 -5.44 -17.25
N LEU A 154 8.16 -6.52 -17.54
CA LEU A 154 8.78 -7.81 -17.74
C LEU A 154 9.55 -7.77 -19.06
N LEU A 155 10.74 -8.34 -19.05
CA LEU A 155 11.51 -8.63 -20.26
C LEU A 155 10.71 -9.49 -21.24
N GLN A 156 9.75 -10.27 -20.72
CA GLN A 156 8.82 -11.05 -21.52
C GLN A 156 7.46 -10.37 -21.61
N THR A 157 7.22 -9.72 -22.76
CA THR A 157 5.97 -9.02 -23.07
C THR A 157 4.98 -9.87 -23.88
N GLU A 158 5.41 -11.02 -24.39
CA GLU A 158 4.61 -11.99 -25.16
C GLU A 158 5.00 -13.45 -24.84
N GLY A 159 4.05 -14.38 -24.93
CA GLY A 159 4.26 -15.83 -24.75
C GLY A 159 3.90 -16.33 -23.34
N LEU A 160 4.40 -17.50 -22.93
CA LEU A 160 4.16 -18.05 -21.59
C LEU A 160 5.18 -17.50 -20.58
N ALA A 161 4.71 -17.00 -19.44
CA ALA A 161 5.54 -16.58 -18.33
C ALA A 161 5.09 -17.24 -17.01
N SER A 162 6.05 -17.56 -16.16
CA SER A 162 5.85 -18.00 -14.79
C SER A 162 6.11 -16.85 -13.83
N VAL A 163 5.06 -16.42 -13.15
CA VAL A 163 5.09 -15.32 -12.19
C VAL A 163 5.17 -15.89 -10.78
N LEU A 164 6.15 -15.43 -10.02
CA LEU A 164 6.40 -15.82 -8.63
C LEU A 164 6.20 -14.61 -7.73
N PHE A 165 5.43 -14.80 -6.68
CA PHE A 165 5.25 -13.83 -5.62
C PHE A 165 5.73 -14.41 -4.29
N THR A 166 6.43 -13.59 -3.51
CA THR A 166 6.74 -13.87 -2.11
C THR A 166 6.06 -12.87 -1.19
N ASP A 167 5.79 -13.30 0.04
CA ASP A 167 5.22 -12.48 1.11
C ASP A 167 5.78 -12.94 2.46
N VAL A 168 5.99 -12.01 3.40
CA VAL A 168 6.51 -12.34 4.74
C VAL A 168 5.36 -12.44 5.73
N GLU A 169 5.21 -13.62 6.33
CA GLU A 169 4.19 -13.86 7.33
C GLU A 169 4.41 -13.01 8.59
N GLY A 170 3.34 -12.34 9.03
CA GLY A 170 3.35 -11.57 10.27
C GLY A 170 4.24 -10.33 10.21
N SER A 171 4.58 -9.85 9.02
CA SER A 171 5.50 -8.73 8.82
C SER A 171 5.15 -7.47 9.58
N THR A 172 3.86 -7.12 9.69
CA THR A 172 3.42 -5.97 10.49
C THR A 172 3.80 -6.13 11.96
N THR A 173 3.51 -7.28 12.56
CA THR A 173 3.85 -7.57 13.96
C THR A 173 5.36 -7.61 14.18
N LEU A 174 6.11 -8.16 13.23
CA LEU A 174 7.58 -8.17 13.28
C LEU A 174 8.16 -6.75 13.17
N ALA A 175 7.62 -5.93 12.26
CA ALA A 175 8.03 -4.55 12.07
C ALA A 175 7.81 -3.70 13.33
N GLU A 176 6.64 -3.85 13.98
CA GLU A 176 6.32 -3.20 15.24
C GLU A 176 7.29 -3.62 16.37
N ALA A 177 7.58 -4.92 16.47
CA ALA A 177 8.47 -5.44 17.52
C ALA A 177 9.94 -5.03 17.34
N MET A 178 10.42 -4.92 16.09
CA MET A 178 11.81 -4.60 15.78
C MET A 178 12.09 -3.10 15.68
N GLY A 179 11.05 -2.30 15.44
CA GLY A 179 11.17 -0.91 15.03
C GLY A 179 11.59 -0.76 13.56
N ASN A 180 11.12 0.33 12.94
CA ASN A 180 11.19 0.55 11.49
C ASN A 180 12.60 0.44 10.90
N GLN A 181 13.63 0.94 11.60
CA GLN A 181 15.00 0.93 11.07
C GLN A 181 15.59 -0.48 10.97
N SER A 182 15.42 -1.28 12.02
CA SER A 182 15.90 -2.67 12.07
C SER A 182 15.11 -3.55 11.09
N TRP A 183 13.80 -3.34 11.01
CA TRP A 183 12.94 -4.01 10.04
C TRP A 183 13.35 -3.71 8.60
N SER A 184 13.58 -2.43 8.27
CA SER A 184 14.02 -2.02 6.93
C SER A 184 15.34 -2.70 6.54
N ALA A 185 16.33 -2.73 7.44
CA ALA A 185 17.60 -3.37 7.16
C ALA A 185 17.48 -4.89 6.93
N LEU A 186 16.63 -5.57 7.71
CA LEU A 186 16.35 -6.99 7.55
C LEU A 186 15.67 -7.28 6.20
N ILE A 187 14.69 -6.48 5.83
CA ILE A 187 13.96 -6.62 4.57
C ILE A 187 14.86 -6.29 3.36
N ASP A 188 15.71 -5.27 3.45
CA ASP A 188 16.68 -4.97 2.38
C ASP A 188 17.64 -6.13 2.13
N GLN A 189 18.12 -6.78 3.19
CA GLN A 189 18.97 -7.98 3.07
C GLN A 189 18.19 -9.17 2.50
N HIS A 190 16.94 -9.34 2.90
CA HIS A 190 16.06 -10.36 2.32
C HIS A 190 15.87 -10.14 0.81
N PHE A 191 15.60 -8.90 0.37
CA PHE A 191 15.46 -8.57 -1.04
C PHE A 191 16.73 -8.80 -1.84
N GLN A 192 17.90 -8.44 -1.31
CA GLN A 192 19.18 -8.76 -1.97
C GLN A 192 19.37 -10.26 -2.16
N THR A 193 18.95 -11.07 -1.19
CA THR A 193 19.01 -12.53 -1.27
C THR A 193 18.07 -13.06 -2.34
N VAL A 194 16.82 -12.57 -2.36
CA VAL A 194 15.81 -12.93 -3.37
C VAL A 194 16.29 -12.54 -4.77
N GLU A 195 16.78 -11.32 -4.96
CA GLU A 195 17.33 -10.84 -6.24
C GLU A 195 18.45 -11.75 -6.76
N GLY A 196 19.38 -12.15 -5.88
CA GLY A 196 20.47 -13.06 -6.22
C GLY A 196 19.97 -14.43 -6.68
N ILE A 197 19.00 -15.00 -5.98
CA ILE A 197 18.40 -16.31 -6.31
C ILE A 197 17.63 -16.23 -7.64
N VAL A 198 16.82 -15.19 -7.82
CA VAL A 198 16.07 -14.96 -9.06
C VAL A 198 17.03 -14.88 -10.25
N ALA A 199 18.13 -14.11 -10.13
CA ALA A 199 19.14 -14.00 -11.17
C ALA A 199 19.84 -15.35 -11.44
N ALA A 200 20.17 -16.13 -10.41
CA ALA A 200 20.79 -17.45 -10.54
C ALA A 200 19.92 -18.44 -11.34
N HIS A 201 18.60 -18.31 -11.23
CA HIS A 201 17.60 -19.08 -11.97
C HIS A 201 17.13 -18.40 -13.26
N ARG A 202 17.89 -17.43 -13.79
CA ARG A 202 17.58 -16.72 -15.05
C ARG A 202 16.20 -16.06 -15.04
N GLY A 203 15.69 -15.75 -13.85
CA GLY A 203 14.51 -14.93 -13.67
C GLY A 203 14.86 -13.45 -13.70
N GLN A 204 13.82 -12.64 -13.76
CA GLN A 204 13.88 -11.21 -13.59
C GLN A 204 13.21 -10.86 -12.26
N PHE A 205 13.98 -10.21 -11.37
CA PHE A 205 13.39 -9.53 -10.24
C PHE A 205 12.69 -8.28 -10.77
N VAL A 206 11.41 -8.17 -10.49
CA VAL A 206 10.57 -7.12 -11.08
C VAL A 206 10.50 -5.92 -10.14
N LYS A 207 10.06 -6.18 -8.90
CA LYS A 207 9.98 -5.17 -7.83
C LYS A 207 9.65 -5.82 -6.49
N SER A 208 9.90 -5.08 -5.41
CA SER A 208 9.32 -5.33 -4.09
C SER A 208 7.92 -4.75 -3.98
N LEU A 209 7.14 -5.27 -3.03
CA LEU A 209 5.75 -4.92 -2.74
C LEU A 209 5.56 -4.89 -1.22
N GLY A 210 6.03 -3.82 -0.58
CA GLY A 210 6.12 -3.77 0.88
C GLY A 210 7.24 -4.68 1.35
N ASP A 211 6.90 -5.77 2.01
CA ASP A 211 7.75 -6.87 2.50
C ASP A 211 7.76 -8.10 1.56
N GLY A 212 6.87 -8.12 0.56
CA GLY A 212 6.82 -9.15 -0.48
C GLY A 212 7.62 -8.80 -1.73
N THR A 213 7.74 -9.75 -2.66
CA THR A 213 8.43 -9.54 -3.95
C THR A 213 7.64 -10.09 -5.13
N LEU A 214 7.90 -9.53 -6.30
CA LEU A 214 7.41 -10.00 -7.59
C LEU A 214 8.61 -10.35 -8.48
N SER A 215 8.60 -11.58 -8.99
CA SER A 215 9.60 -12.07 -9.95
C SER A 215 8.94 -12.77 -11.11
N SER A 216 9.62 -12.80 -12.25
CA SER A 216 9.15 -13.49 -13.45
C SER A 216 10.21 -14.40 -14.05
N PHE A 217 9.77 -15.48 -14.65
CA PHE A 217 10.61 -16.50 -15.27
C PHE A 217 10.00 -16.94 -16.59
N GLN A 218 10.83 -17.21 -17.59
CA GLN A 218 10.38 -17.83 -18.85
C GLN A 218 10.05 -19.32 -18.67
N SER A 219 10.46 -19.92 -17.55
CA SER A 219 10.37 -21.36 -17.28
C SER A 219 9.74 -21.60 -15.91
N ALA A 220 8.69 -22.41 -15.89
CA ALA A 220 8.07 -22.88 -14.64
C ALA A 220 9.06 -23.68 -13.78
N ASN A 221 9.97 -24.45 -14.42
CA ASN A 221 11.01 -25.19 -13.72
C ASN A 221 11.96 -24.25 -12.95
N GLU A 222 12.43 -23.18 -13.59
CA GLU A 222 13.33 -22.20 -12.95
C GLU A 222 12.62 -21.45 -11.82
N ALA A 223 11.34 -21.09 -12.00
CA ALA A 223 10.56 -20.47 -10.94
C ALA A 223 10.42 -21.38 -9.71
N LEU A 224 10.21 -22.69 -9.91
CA LEU A 224 10.10 -23.65 -8.82
C LEU A 224 11.42 -23.84 -8.08
N LEU A 225 12.54 -23.96 -8.82
CA LEU A 225 13.86 -24.07 -8.21
C LEU A 225 14.21 -22.81 -7.40
N ALA A 226 13.96 -21.62 -7.97
CA ALA A 226 14.15 -20.37 -7.26
C ALA A 226 13.30 -20.29 -5.98
N ALA A 227 12.05 -20.74 -6.03
CA ALA A 227 11.19 -20.77 -4.84
C ALA A 227 11.71 -21.70 -3.74
N ILE A 228 12.27 -22.86 -4.11
CA ILE A 228 12.91 -23.79 -3.18
C ILE A 228 14.11 -23.11 -2.53
N ASP A 229 15.01 -22.55 -3.34
CA ASP A 229 16.22 -21.89 -2.86
C ASP A 229 15.91 -20.68 -1.98
N MET A 230 14.85 -19.91 -2.27
CA MET A 230 14.38 -18.81 -1.41
C MET A 230 13.96 -19.30 -0.03
N GLN A 231 13.18 -20.39 0.00
CA GLN A 231 12.74 -20.95 1.27
C GLN A 231 13.89 -21.58 2.06
N GLU A 232 14.86 -22.21 1.39
CA GLU A 232 16.08 -22.71 2.02
C GLU A 232 16.93 -21.57 2.56
N ALA A 233 17.13 -20.49 1.81
CA ALA A 233 17.89 -19.33 2.24
C ALA A 233 17.30 -18.68 3.50
N VAL A 234 15.98 -18.55 3.57
CA VAL A 234 15.29 -18.04 4.76
C VAL A 234 15.39 -19.01 5.95
N ASN A 235 15.45 -20.33 5.72
CA ASN A 235 15.60 -21.32 6.78
C ASN A 235 17.04 -21.48 7.30
N LEU A 236 18.04 -21.21 6.45
CA LEU A 236 19.46 -21.32 6.76
C LEU A 236 20.06 -20.02 7.29
N THR A 237 19.31 -18.92 7.27
CA THR A 237 19.79 -17.65 7.82
C THR A 237 19.95 -17.72 9.34
N ASP A 238 21.03 -17.13 9.83
CA ASP A 238 21.27 -16.91 11.28
C ASP A 238 20.67 -15.58 11.75
N MET A 239 19.96 -14.86 10.87
CA MET A 239 19.31 -13.59 11.19
C MET A 239 18.05 -13.79 12.03
N GLU A 240 17.88 -12.96 13.05
CA GLU A 240 16.69 -12.94 13.92
C GLU A 240 15.91 -11.62 13.79
N PRO A 241 14.57 -11.66 13.76
CA PRO A 241 13.73 -12.86 13.75
C PRO A 241 13.81 -13.59 12.41
N ARG A 242 13.74 -14.92 12.46
CA ARG A 242 13.61 -15.72 11.23
C ARG A 242 12.29 -15.38 10.52
N LEU A 243 12.38 -15.00 9.25
CA LEU A 243 11.21 -14.66 8.44
C LEU A 243 10.41 -15.93 8.08
N GLY A 244 9.09 -15.84 8.10
CA GLY A 244 8.22 -16.87 7.53
C GLY A 244 7.88 -16.53 6.09
N LEU A 245 8.48 -17.20 5.10
CA LEU A 245 8.24 -16.87 3.69
C LEU A 245 7.06 -17.67 3.12
N ARG A 246 6.11 -16.97 2.51
CA ARG A 246 5.02 -17.56 1.72
C ARG A 246 5.35 -17.39 0.25
N VAL A 247 5.19 -18.44 -0.55
CA VAL A 247 5.47 -18.37 -2.00
C VAL A 247 4.29 -18.86 -2.82
N GLY A 248 3.95 -18.13 -3.88
CA GLY A 248 2.93 -18.51 -4.85
C GLY A 248 3.42 -18.36 -6.28
N ILE A 249 3.13 -19.35 -7.12
CA ILE A 249 3.56 -19.37 -8.53
C ILE A 249 2.40 -19.68 -9.47
N HIS A 250 2.23 -18.87 -10.50
CA HIS A 250 1.31 -19.13 -11.61
C HIS A 250 2.00 -18.99 -12.95
N THR A 251 1.70 -19.90 -13.88
CA THR A 251 2.17 -19.85 -15.27
C THR A 251 1.00 -19.62 -16.20
N GLY A 252 1.12 -18.63 -17.07
CA GLY A 252 0.06 -18.25 -18.00
C GLY A 252 0.59 -17.47 -19.20
N GLU A 253 -0.27 -17.25 -20.18
CA GLU A 253 0.06 -16.47 -21.37
C GLU A 253 0.06 -14.97 -21.02
N VAL A 254 1.17 -14.31 -21.32
CA VAL A 254 1.33 -12.86 -21.28
C VAL A 254 1.30 -12.35 -22.71
N VAL A 255 0.44 -11.39 -23.01
CA VAL A 255 0.41 -10.67 -24.30
C VAL A 255 0.27 -9.20 -24.00
N LEU A 256 1.15 -8.38 -24.58
CA LEU A 256 1.06 -6.92 -24.56
C LEU A 256 -0.07 -6.42 -25.48
N ALA A 257 -1.30 -6.86 -25.24
CA ALA A 257 -2.48 -6.37 -25.92
C ALA A 257 -3.24 -5.43 -24.97
N ARG A 258 -2.95 -4.13 -25.05
CA ARG A 258 -3.71 -3.06 -24.35
C ARG A 258 -3.96 -3.32 -22.84
N GLY A 259 -3.00 -3.94 -22.16
CA GLY A 259 -2.89 -3.94 -20.69
C GLY A 259 -3.66 -5.00 -19.89
N ASP A 260 -4.47 -5.87 -20.50
CA ASP A 260 -5.46 -6.66 -19.74
C ASP A 260 -5.02 -8.09 -19.38
N PHE A 261 -4.39 -8.83 -20.30
CA PHE A 261 -4.02 -10.25 -20.05
C PHE A 261 -2.89 -10.41 -19.03
N PHE A 262 -1.94 -9.48 -19.04
CA PHE A 262 -0.84 -9.46 -18.10
C PHE A 262 -1.33 -9.32 -16.64
N GLY A 263 -2.34 -8.48 -16.42
CA GLY A 263 -2.96 -8.30 -15.11
C GLY A 263 -3.53 -9.60 -14.56
N THR A 264 -4.09 -10.47 -15.40
CA THR A 264 -4.71 -11.72 -14.94
C THR A 264 -3.70 -12.74 -14.40
N VAL A 265 -2.54 -12.91 -15.05
CA VAL A 265 -1.50 -13.85 -14.62
C VAL A 265 -0.89 -13.40 -13.30
N VAL A 266 -0.56 -12.11 -13.21
CA VAL A 266 -0.01 -11.49 -11.99
C VAL A 266 -1.01 -11.55 -10.84
N ASN A 267 -2.27 -11.17 -11.08
CA ASN A 267 -3.32 -11.21 -10.06
C ASN A 267 -3.54 -12.62 -9.54
N LYS A 268 -3.55 -13.63 -10.41
CA LYS A 268 -3.72 -15.03 -9.99
C LYS A 268 -2.54 -15.50 -9.13
N ALA A 269 -1.30 -15.20 -9.54
CA ALA A 269 -0.10 -15.54 -8.75
C ALA A 269 -0.14 -14.92 -7.35
N ALA A 270 -0.44 -13.62 -7.24
CA ALA A 270 -0.54 -12.93 -5.96
C ALA A 270 -1.61 -13.55 -5.03
N ARG A 271 -2.75 -13.95 -5.59
CA ARG A 271 -3.83 -14.57 -4.81
C ARG A 271 -3.48 -16.00 -4.35
N ILE A 272 -2.71 -16.73 -5.16
CA ILE A 272 -2.15 -18.03 -4.75
C ILE A 272 -1.19 -17.83 -3.57
N THR A 273 -0.29 -16.85 -3.63
CA THR A 273 0.62 -16.53 -2.50
C THR A 273 -0.15 -16.19 -1.23
N SER A 274 -1.22 -15.39 -1.32
CA SER A 274 -2.04 -15.06 -0.15
C SER A 274 -2.78 -16.25 0.48
N SER A 275 -2.83 -17.39 -0.23
CA SER A 275 -3.43 -18.63 0.28
C SER A 275 -2.40 -19.59 0.90
N ALA A 276 -1.10 -19.26 0.80
CA ALA A 276 0.00 -20.06 1.30
C ALA A 276 0.29 -19.71 2.77
N ASN A 277 0.65 -20.71 3.56
CA ASN A 277 1.20 -20.51 4.91
C ASN A 277 2.73 -20.26 4.84
N ALA A 278 3.34 -19.76 5.93
CA ALA A 278 4.80 -19.66 5.97
C ALA A 278 5.47 -21.02 5.74
N GLY A 279 6.53 -21.02 4.94
CA GLY A 279 7.20 -22.25 4.49
C GLY A 279 6.46 -23.01 3.39
N GLU A 280 5.33 -22.51 2.89
CA GLU A 280 4.65 -23.15 1.76
C GLU A 280 5.03 -22.51 0.42
N ILE A 281 5.17 -23.36 -0.58
CA ILE A 281 5.19 -22.97 -1.99
C ILE A 281 3.90 -23.51 -2.60
N LEU A 282 2.95 -22.63 -2.90
CA LEU A 282 1.72 -22.98 -3.61
C LEU A 282 1.85 -22.67 -5.10
N VAL A 283 1.32 -23.56 -5.93
CA VAL A 283 1.36 -23.41 -7.38
C VAL A 283 -0.01 -23.64 -7.99
N SER A 284 -0.30 -22.93 -9.08
CA SER A 284 -1.49 -23.20 -9.88
C SER A 284 -1.41 -24.56 -10.59
N ASP A 285 -2.56 -25.13 -10.97
CA ASP A 285 -2.59 -26.34 -11.81
C ASP A 285 -1.86 -26.14 -13.14
N GLU A 286 -1.90 -24.94 -13.72
CA GLU A 286 -1.18 -24.62 -14.96
C GLU A 286 0.34 -24.72 -14.76
N THR A 287 0.89 -24.15 -13.68
CA THR A 287 2.31 -24.29 -13.33
C THR A 287 2.70 -25.76 -13.15
N ARG A 288 1.89 -26.54 -12.43
CA ARG A 288 2.10 -27.97 -12.20
C ARG A 288 2.13 -28.74 -13.53
N ALA A 289 1.19 -28.45 -14.42
CA ALA A 289 1.08 -29.12 -15.71
C ALA A 289 2.32 -28.87 -16.59
N MET A 290 2.87 -27.65 -16.55
CA MET A 290 4.07 -27.27 -17.31
C MET A 290 5.32 -28.08 -16.93
N VAL A 291 5.38 -28.61 -15.71
CA VAL A 291 6.51 -29.42 -15.22
C VAL A 291 6.16 -30.89 -14.99
N SER A 292 5.04 -31.37 -15.55
CA SER A 292 4.56 -32.75 -15.35
C SER A 292 5.54 -33.85 -15.77
N GLY A 293 6.51 -33.54 -16.64
CA GLY A 293 7.61 -34.45 -17.02
C GLY A 293 8.84 -34.41 -16.09
N HIS A 294 8.90 -33.51 -15.11
CA HIS A 294 10.02 -33.35 -14.19
C HIS A 294 9.77 -34.14 -12.89
N HIS A 295 10.39 -35.32 -12.78
CA HIS A 295 10.21 -36.22 -11.62
C HIS A 295 10.77 -35.66 -10.30
N GLU A 296 11.55 -34.60 -10.34
CA GLU A 296 12.14 -33.94 -9.16
C GLU A 296 11.10 -33.14 -8.35
N PHE A 297 10.01 -32.69 -8.97
CA PHE A 297 8.95 -31.96 -8.26
C PHE A 297 7.82 -32.89 -7.82
N LYS A 298 7.48 -32.82 -6.54
CA LYS A 298 6.33 -33.52 -5.96
C LYS A 298 5.28 -32.52 -5.53
N PHE A 299 4.09 -32.65 -6.08
CA PHE A 299 2.95 -31.78 -5.77
C PHE A 299 1.93 -32.54 -4.93
N VAL A 300 1.53 -31.96 -3.82
CA VAL A 300 0.63 -32.56 -2.82
C VAL A 300 -0.50 -31.59 -2.46
N ASP A 301 -1.46 -32.07 -1.67
CA ASP A 301 -2.54 -31.26 -1.07
C ASP A 301 -3.30 -30.36 -2.06
N ALA A 302 -3.80 -30.98 -3.14
CA ALA A 302 -4.64 -30.28 -4.11
C ALA A 302 -5.84 -29.64 -3.42
N LYS A 303 -5.95 -28.30 -3.49
CA LYS A 303 -7.01 -27.53 -2.85
C LYS A 303 -7.74 -26.68 -3.87
N SER A 304 -9.06 -26.74 -3.82
CA SER A 304 -9.92 -25.79 -4.53
C SER A 304 -9.97 -24.48 -3.75
N VAL A 305 -9.60 -23.36 -4.37
CA VAL A 305 -9.60 -22.03 -3.78
C VAL A 305 -10.39 -21.05 -4.65
N THR A 306 -11.26 -20.28 -4.02
CA THR A 306 -11.94 -19.16 -4.68
C THR A 306 -11.02 -17.94 -4.58
N LEU A 307 -10.47 -17.50 -5.72
CA LEU A 307 -9.56 -16.36 -5.76
C LEU A 307 -10.36 -15.08 -6.01
N LYS A 308 -10.33 -14.14 -5.05
CA LYS A 308 -11.12 -12.89 -5.12
C LYS A 308 -10.87 -12.15 -6.44
N GLY A 309 -11.94 -11.91 -7.20
CA GLY A 309 -11.90 -11.19 -8.48
C GLY A 309 -11.68 -12.06 -9.71
N LEU A 310 -11.49 -13.37 -9.54
CA LEU A 310 -11.42 -14.33 -10.64
C LEU A 310 -12.68 -15.21 -10.67
N PRO A 311 -13.22 -15.52 -11.85
CA PRO A 311 -14.37 -16.39 -11.98
C PRO A 311 -13.97 -17.87 -11.78
N LYS A 312 -14.87 -18.63 -11.15
CA LYS A 312 -14.71 -20.07 -10.84
C LYS A 312 -13.71 -20.35 -9.73
N ASP A 313 -13.78 -21.56 -9.20
CA ASP A 313 -12.77 -22.06 -8.29
C ASP A 313 -11.52 -22.49 -9.06
N HIS A 314 -10.37 -22.31 -8.42
CA HIS A 314 -9.07 -22.66 -8.97
C HIS A 314 -8.42 -23.75 -8.12
N THR A 315 -7.80 -24.73 -8.76
CA THR A 315 -7.02 -25.73 -8.03
C THR A 315 -5.59 -25.24 -7.85
N VAL A 316 -5.12 -25.28 -6.61
CA VAL A 316 -3.72 -25.05 -6.24
C VAL A 316 -3.12 -26.29 -5.62
N TYR A 317 -1.82 -26.45 -5.74
CA TYR A 317 -1.05 -27.56 -5.20
C TYR A 317 0.09 -27.02 -4.34
N ARG A 318 0.38 -27.70 -3.25
CA ARG A 318 1.59 -27.44 -2.48
C ARG A 318 2.75 -28.20 -3.11
N LEU A 319 3.82 -27.49 -3.48
CA LEU A 319 5.08 -28.13 -3.83
C LEU A 319 5.68 -28.69 -2.54
N GLN A 320 6.00 -29.98 -2.53
CA GLN A 320 6.75 -30.60 -1.46
C GLN A 320 8.23 -30.30 -1.71
N TRP A 321 8.79 -29.44 -0.85
CA TRP A 321 10.18 -29.05 -0.88
C TRP A 321 10.75 -29.28 0.52
N ALA A 322 11.82 -30.08 0.60
CA ALA A 322 12.67 -30.37 1.75
C ALA A 322 13.55 -31.55 1.32
N ARG A 323 14.86 -31.46 1.57
CA ARG A 323 15.74 -32.63 1.56
C ARG A 323 15.56 -33.47 2.81
#